data_AF-A0AAW6Y3F0-F1
#
_entry.id   AF-A0AAW6Y3F0-F1
#
_cell.length_a   1.000
_cell.length_b   1.000
_cell.length_c   1.000
_cell.angle_alpha   90.00
_cell.angle_beta   90.00
_cell.angle_gamma   90.00
#
_symmetry.space_group_name_H-M   'P 1'
#
loop_
_entity.id
_entity.type
_entity.pdbx_description
1 polymer ?
#
loop_
_entity_poly.entity_id
_entity_poly.type
_entity_poly.pdbx_seq_one_letter_code
_entity_poly.pdbx_strand_id
1 'polypeptide(L)' 'MSHLIEHWQPEDKTFWQQTGKKIATRNLWISIPALLLAFAIWQVWSVAVVNLPNIGFKYSENQLFWLAALPALS' A
#
# COMPACT_ATOMS: atom_id res chain seq x y z
N MET A 1 -22.31 -15.29 9.08
CA MET A 1 -21.89 -14.95 10.47
C MET A 1 -20.80 -13.89 10.38
N SER A 2 -20.94 -12.78 11.11
CA SER A 2 -19.94 -11.72 11.13
C SER A 2 -18.69 -12.20 11.88
N HIS A 3 -17.52 -12.18 11.25
CA HIS A 3 -16.23 -12.49 11.87
C HIS A 3 -15.53 -11.21 12.36
N LEU A 4 -16.28 -10.33 13.04
CA LEU A 4 -15.72 -9.14 13.66
C LEU A 4 -15.08 -9.52 14.99
N ILE A 5 -13.90 -8.96 15.28
CA ILE A 5 -13.25 -9.13 16.58
C ILE A 5 -13.88 -8.12 17.54
N GLU A 6 -14.68 -8.60 18.49
CA GLU A 6 -15.32 -7.74 19.50
C GLU A 6 -14.42 -7.48 20.71
N HIS A 7 -13.47 -8.38 21.00
CA HIS A 7 -12.56 -8.28 22.14
C HIS A 7 -11.10 -8.49 21.69
N TRP A 8 -10.23 -7.50 21.95
CA TRP A 8 -8.82 -7.52 21.52
C TRP A 8 -7.90 -7.01 22.64
N GLN A 9 -7.16 -7.93 23.29
CA GLN A 9 -6.24 -7.62 24.40
C GLN A 9 -4.83 -8.17 24.11
N PRO A 10 -4.08 -7.58 23.17
CA PRO A 10 -2.79 -8.12 22.73
C PRO A 10 -1.71 -8.13 23.82
N GLU A 11 -1.82 -7.26 24.83
CA GLU A 11 -0.87 -7.17 25.96
C GLU A 11 -1.05 -8.28 27.00
N ASP A 12 -2.22 -8.94 27.03
CA ASP A 12 -2.42 -10.11 27.88
C ASP A 12 -1.68 -11.32 27.29
N LYS A 13 -0.72 -11.86 28.04
CA LYS A 13 0.13 -12.97 27.57
C LYS A 13 -0.66 -14.23 27.25
N THR A 14 -1.72 -14.53 28.01
CA THR A 14 -2.56 -15.72 27.80
C THR A 14 -3.36 -15.57 26.51
N PHE A 15 -4.02 -14.42 26.32
CA PHE A 15 -4.74 -14.10 25.09
C PHE A 15 -3.83 -14.11 23.87
N TRP A 16 -2.64 -13.52 23.98
CA TRP A 16 -1.68 -13.44 22.87
C TRP A 16 -1.23 -14.82 22.40
N GLN A 17 -0.88 -15.72 23.33
CA GLN A 17 -0.43 -17.06 22.99
C GLN A 17 -1.55 -17.94 22.43
N GLN A 18 -2.79 -17.77 22.92
CA GLN A 18 -3.93 -18.58 22.49
C GLN A 18 -4.54 -18.11 21.16
N THR A 19 -4.68 -16.79 20.98
CA THR A 19 -5.50 -16.23 19.89
C THR A 19 -4.84 -15.05 19.18
N GLY A 20 -4.34 -14.07 19.94
CA GLY A 20 -3.87 -12.78 19.40
C GLY A 20 -2.77 -12.92 18.35
N LYS A 21 -1.74 -13.73 18.63
CA LYS A 21 -0.59 -13.92 17.74
C LYS A 21 -1.00 -14.44 16.36
N LYS A 22 -1.87 -15.46 16.30
CA LYS A 22 -2.31 -16.06 15.04
C LYS A 22 -3.06 -15.05 14.15
N ILE A 23 -3.95 -14.26 14.77
CA ILE A 23 -4.72 -13.23 14.07
C ILE A 23 -3.79 -12.11 13.57
N ALA A 24 -2.90 -11.62 14.43
CA ALA A 24 -1.95 -10.55 14.07
C ALA A 24 -1.01 -10.99 12.94
N THR A 25 -0.44 -12.19 13.02
CA THR A 25 0.43 -12.74 11.97
C THR A 25 -0.30 -12.89 10.64
N ARG A 26 -1.57 -13.36 10.64
CA ARG A 26 -2.37 -13.44 9.42
C ARG A 26 -2.58 -12.07 8.79
N ASN A 27 -2.95 -11.07 9.58
CA ASN A 27 -3.16 -9.70 9.08
C ASN A 27 -1.85 -9.10 8.54
N LEU A 28 -0.74 -9.31 9.26
CA LEU A 28 0.57 -8.84 8.82
C LEU A 28 0.98 -9.45 7.47
N TRP A 29 0.80 -10.76 7.31
CA TRP A 29 1.11 -11.45 6.04
C TRP A 29 0.27 -10.99 4.86
N ILE A 30 -0.93 -10.46 5.08
CA ILE A 30 -1.76 -9.88 4.02
C ILE A 30 -1.38 -8.41 3.78
N SER A 31 -1.07 -7.68 4.86
CA SER A 31 -0.68 -6.27 4.80
C SER A 31 0.63 -6.06 4.03
N ILE A 32 1.63 -6.92 4.23
CA ILE A 32 2.93 -6.83 3.54
C ILE A 32 2.79 -6.85 2.01
N PRO A 33 2.17 -7.87 1.37
CA PRO A 33 2.02 -7.87 -0.09
C PRO A 33 1.06 -6.78 -0.57
N ALA A 34 0.03 -6.42 0.19
CA ALA A 34 -0.86 -5.31 -0.17
C ALA A 34 -0.10 -3.98 -0.22
N LEU A 35 0.73 -3.69 0.79
CA LEU A 35 1.58 -2.51 0.84
C LEU A 35 2.62 -2.55 -0.29
N LEU A 36 3.25 -3.71 -0.52
CA LEU A 36 4.19 -3.88 -1.62
C LEU A 36 3.54 -3.56 -2.97
N LEU A 37 2.33 -4.05 -3.23
CA LEU A 37 1.59 -3.76 -4.46
C LEU A 37 1.25 -2.28 -4.58
N ALA A 38 0.86 -1.62 -3.48
CA ALA A 38 0.63 -0.18 -3.47
C ALA A 38 1.90 0.60 -3.88
N PHE A 39 3.05 0.24 -3.31
CA PHE A 39 4.34 0.81 -3.72
C PHE A 39 4.70 0.49 -5.17
N ALA A 40 4.46 -0.74 -5.63
CA ALA A 40 4.75 -1.15 -7.00
C ALA A 40 3.95 -0.33 -8.02
N ILE A 41 2.64 -0.15 -7.79
CA ILE A 41 1.77 0.69 -8.63
C ILE A 41 2.26 2.13 -8.63
N TRP A 42 2.67 2.65 -7.46
CA TRP A 42 3.22 4.00 -7.37
C TRP A 42 4.50 4.17 -8.21
N GLN A 43 5.42 3.21 -8.18
CA GLN A 43 6.63 3.26 -9.01
C GLN A 43 6.32 3.12 -10.51
N VAL A 44 5.36 2.27 -10.89
CA VAL A 44 4.90 2.15 -12.29
C VAL A 44 4.39 3.49 -12.82
N TRP A 45 3.64 4.25 -12.02
CA TRP A 45 3.19 5.58 -12.41
C TRP A 45 4.36 6.53 -12.70
N SER A 46 5.39 6.54 -11.85
CA SER A 46 6.59 7.36 -12.04
C SER A 46 7.25 7.08 -13.40
N VAL A 47 7.42 5.80 -13.75
CA VAL A 47 8.00 5.38 -15.04
C VAL A 47 7.07 5.72 -16.21
N ALA A 48 5.76 5.56 -16.05
CA ALA A 48 4.79 5.87 -17.09
C ALA A 48 4.84 7.35 -17.47
N VAL A 49 4.86 8.26 -16.49
CA VAL A 49 4.93 9.71 -16.70
C VAL A 49 6.20 10.10 -17.47
N VAL A 50 7.36 9.54 -17.09
CA VAL A 50 8.63 9.79 -17.78
C VAL A 50 8.60 9.33 -19.25
N ASN A 51 7.81 8.28 -19.56
CA ASN A 51 7.71 7.75 -20.93
C ASN A 51 6.62 8.40 -21.79
N LEU A 52 5.78 9.30 -21.26
CA LEU A 52 4.72 9.98 -22.03
C LEU A 52 5.26 10.72 -23.27
N PRO A 53 6.41 11.44 -23.23
CA PRO A 53 6.97 12.08 -24.41
C PRO A 53 7.38 11.10 -25.52
N ASN A 54 7.86 9.90 -25.14
CA ASN A 54 8.35 8.89 -26.09
C ASN A 54 7.22 8.30 -26.95
N ILE A 55 5.97 8.40 -26.51
CA ILE A 55 4.78 7.91 -27.24
C ILE A 55 3.99 9.05 -27.92
N GLY A 56 4.57 10.26 -28.01
CA GLY A 56 4.03 11.38 -28.78
C GLY A 56 3.26 12.44 -27.98
N PHE A 57 3.15 12.31 -26.65
CA PHE A 57 2.56 13.37 -25.82
C PHE A 57 3.52 14.55 -25.67
N LYS A 58 3.02 15.76 -25.90
CA LYS A 58 3.80 17.00 -25.80
C LYS A 58 3.55 17.68 -24.44
N TYR A 59 4.11 17.12 -23.37
CA TYR A 59 4.11 17.76 -22.05
C TYR A 59 5.38 18.58 -21.84
N SER A 60 5.26 19.70 -21.12
CA SER A 60 6.44 20.41 -20.62
C SER A 60 7.05 19.67 -19.41
N GLU A 61 8.32 19.92 -19.10
CA GLU A 61 9.00 19.31 -17.95
C GLU A 61 8.25 19.58 -16.63
N ASN A 62 7.70 20.79 -16.47
CA ASN A 62 6.91 21.15 -15.29
C ASN A 62 5.63 20.31 -15.19
N GLN A 63 4.93 20.06 -16.30
CA GLN A 63 3.73 19.21 -16.30
C GLN A 63 4.05 17.76 -15.95
N LEU A 64 5.15 17.21 -16.44
CA LEU A 64 5.62 15.87 -16.10
C LEU A 64 5.99 15.78 -14.61
N PHE A 65 6.64 16.81 -14.06
CA PHE A 65 6.97 16.87 -12.64
C PHE A 65 5.71 16.83 -11.76
N TRP A 66 4.71 17.66 -12.07
CA TRP A 66 3.43 17.64 -11.36
C TRP A 66 2.73 16.29 -11.48
N LEU A 67 2.68 15.69 -12.68
CA LEU A 67 2.09 14.37 -12.88
C LEU A 67 2.79 13.29 -12.05
N ALA A 68 4.12 13.31 -11.97
CA ALA A 68 4.88 12.36 -11.16
C ALA A 68 4.65 12.54 -9.65
N ALA A 69 4.38 13.78 -9.19
CA ALA A 69 4.16 14.10 -7.78
C ALA A 69 2.75 13.75 -7.27
N LEU A 70 1.74 13.68 -8.17
CA LEU A 70 0.32 13.49 -7.79
C LEU A 70 0.05 12.30 -6.84
N PRO A 71 0.58 11.08 -7.05
CA PRO A 71 0.25 9.96 -6.18
C PRO A 71 0.84 10.07 -4.76
N ALA A 72 1.84 10.94 -4.55
CA ALA A 72 2.44 11.16 -3.24
C ALA A 72 1.70 12.23 -2.41
N LEU A 73 0.77 12.96 -3.04
CA LEU A 73 0.00 14.05 -2.41
C LEU A 73 -1.35 13.59 -1.84
N SER A 74 -1.77 12.36 -2.09
CA SER A 74 -3.06 11.78 -1.67
C SER A 74 -2.96 10.87 -0.44
#